data_AF-A0A965PBK4-F1
#
_entry.id   AF-A0A965PBK4-F1
#
_cell.length_a   1.000
_cell.length_b   1.000
_cell.length_c   1.000
_cell.angle_alpha   90.00
_cell.angle_beta   90.00
_cell.angle_gamma   90.00
#
_symmetry.space_group_name_H-M   'P 1'
#
loop_
_entity.id
_entity.type
_entity.pdbx_description
1 polymer ?
#
loop_
_entity_poly.entity_id
_entity_poly.type
_entity_poly.pdbx_seq_one_letter_code
_entity_poly.pdbx_strand_id
1 'polypeptide(L)' 'MAKTNFRKEFPKLVKNVNGEQFEMDAEEYEATIALWEANEIEALAKQAEAQANATARAALLSKLGITAEEAQLLLS' A
#
# COMPACT_ATOMS: atom_id res chain seq x y z
N MET A 1 -11.59 3.34 -3.96
CA MET A 1 -11.36 1.91 -3.72
C MET A 1 -12.28 1.47 -2.60
N ALA A 2 -12.95 0.33 -2.74
CA ALA A 2 -13.74 -0.23 -1.64
C ALA A 2 -12.76 -0.80 -0.59
N LYS A 3 -13.04 -0.58 0.70
CA LYS A 3 -12.24 -1.19 1.77
C LYS A 3 -12.41 -2.71 1.72
N THR A 4 -11.30 -3.43 1.86
CA THR A 4 -11.32 -4.89 1.94
C THR A 4 -11.96 -5.33 3.24
N ASN A 5 -12.87 -6.30 3.20
CA ASN A 5 -13.43 -6.89 4.42
C ASN A 5 -12.61 -8.11 4.80
N PHE A 6 -11.51 -7.88 5.53
CA PHE A 6 -10.55 -8.93 5.88
C PHE A 6 -11.19 -10.08 6.67
N ARG A 7 -12.19 -9.83 7.51
CA ARG A 7 -12.89 -10.88 8.25
C ARG A 7 -13.72 -11.79 7.36
N LYS A 8 -14.26 -11.27 6.26
CA LYS A 8 -15.02 -12.06 5.27
C LYS A 8 -14.08 -12.88 4.36
N GLU A 9 -12.95 -12.30 3.98
CA GLU A 9 -12.01 -12.94 3.06
C GLU A 9 -11.09 -13.93 3.78
N PHE A 10 -10.74 -13.65 5.03
CA PHE A 10 -9.86 -14.46 5.87
C PHE A 10 -10.60 -14.82 7.16
N PRO A 11 -11.54 -15.79 7.14
CA PRO A 11 -12.27 -16.22 8.33
C PRO A 11 -11.38 -16.93 9.36
N LYS A 12 -10.21 -17.42 8.93
CA LYS A 12 -9.19 -18.07 9.77
C LYS A 12 -7.82 -17.66 9.27
N LEU A 13 -6.86 -17.56 10.19
CA LEU A 13 -5.47 -17.30 9.89
C LEU A 13 -4.59 -18.39 10.47
N VAL A 14 -3.52 -18.70 9.76
CA VAL A 14 -2.52 -19.66 10.20
C VAL A 14 -1.17 -18.97 10.28
N LYS A 15 -0.42 -19.24 11.34
CA LYS A 15 0.99 -18.88 11.46
C LYS A 15 1.85 -20.06 11.09
N ASN A 16 2.95 -19.79 10.37
CA ASN A 16 3.97 -20.80 10.11
C ASN A 16 5.08 -20.65 11.16
N VAL A 17 5.36 -21.71 11.90
CA VAL A 17 6.48 -21.77 12.85
C VAL A 17 7.30 -23.00 12.49
N ASN A 18 8.55 -22.78 12.04
CA ASN A 18 9.48 -23.85 11.66
C ASN A 18 8.94 -24.86 10.63
N GLY A 19 8.11 -24.41 9.69
CA GLY A 19 7.53 -25.26 8.65
C GLY A 19 6.20 -25.92 9.05
N GLU A 20 5.81 -25.83 10.31
CA GLU A 20 4.49 -26.28 10.79
C GLU A 20 3.49 -25.12 10.78
N GLN A 21 2.26 -25.40 10.37
CA GLN A 21 1.18 -24.42 10.35
C GLN A 21 0.31 -24.60 11.59
N PHE A 22 0.12 -23.51 12.33
CA PHE A 22 -0.75 -23.45 13.49
C PHE A 22 -1.88 -22.47 13.22
N GLU A 23 -3.12 -22.85 13.51
CA GLU A 23 -4.23 -21.90 13.52
C GLU A 23 -3.96 -20.85 14.60
N MET A 24 -4.06 -19.58 14.21
CA MET A 24 -3.95 -18.48 15.15
C MET A 24 -5.11 -18.56 16.15
N ASP A 25 -4.82 -18.25 17.40
CA ASP A 25 -5.89 -18.06 18.37
C ASP A 25 -6.69 -16.78 18.07
N ALA A 26 -7.79 -16.57 18.82
CA ALA A 26 -8.68 -15.44 18.57
C ALA A 26 -7.99 -14.07 18.78
N GLU A 27 -7.02 -13.98 19.69
CA GLU A 27 -6.30 -12.74 19.97
C GLU A 27 -5.31 -12.43 18.84
N GLU A 28 -4.54 -13.43 18.42
CA GLU A 28 -3.61 -13.34 17.28
C GLU A 28 -4.33 -13.02 15.97
N TYR A 29 -5.50 -13.64 15.76
CA TYR A 29 -6.34 -13.38 14.60
C TYR A 29 -6.81 -11.92 14.57
N GLU A 30 -7.44 -11.43 15.64
CA GLU A 30 -7.96 -10.05 15.68
C GLU A 30 -6.82 -9.02 15.59
N ALA A 31 -5.67 -9.27 16.22
CA ALA A 31 -4.51 -8.40 16.10
C ALA A 31 -3.97 -8.34 14.66
N THR A 32 -3.92 -9.47 13.97
CA THR A 32 -3.46 -9.54 12.57
C THR A 32 -4.43 -8.82 11.63
N ILE A 33 -5.73 -9.04 11.81
CA ILE A 33 -6.78 -8.35 11.04
C ILE A 33 -6.70 -6.84 11.25
N ALA A 34 -6.58 -6.38 12.51
CA ALA A 34 -6.45 -4.95 12.81
C ALA A 34 -5.21 -4.32 12.19
N LEU A 35 -4.08 -5.03 12.18
CA LEU A 35 -2.85 -4.58 11.51
C LEU A 35 -3.06 -4.47 10.00
N TRP A 36 -3.72 -5.44 9.37
CA TRP A 36 -4.00 -5.40 7.93
C TRP A 36 -4.94 -4.25 7.55
N GLU A 37 -5.98 -4.02 8.35
CA GLU A 37 -6.88 -2.87 8.19
C GLU A 37 -6.12 -1.54 8.29
N ALA A 38 -5.19 -1.40 9.24
CA ALA A 38 -4.36 -0.20 9.36
C ALA A 38 -3.41 -0.03 8.17
N ASN A 39 -2.74 -1.11 7.74
CA ASN A 39 -1.83 -1.10 6.60
C ASN A 39 -2.54 -0.77 5.29
N GLU A 40 -3.78 -1.24 5.09
CA GLU A 40 -4.57 -0.91 3.90
C GLU A 40 -4.83 0.61 3.83
N ILE A 41 -5.18 1.23 4.96
CA ILE A 41 -5.41 2.68 5.01
C ILE A 41 -4.14 3.45 4.67
N GLU A 42 -2.99 3.05 5.23
CA GLU A 42 -1.71 3.67 4.94
C GLU A 42 -1.31 3.49 3.46
N ALA A 43 -1.51 2.29 2.91
CA ALA A 43 -1.22 2.01 1.50
C ALA A 43 -2.06 2.87 0.56
N LEU A 44 -3.37 3.01 0.86
CA LEU A 44 -4.26 3.90 0.10
C LEU A 44 -3.83 5.36 0.19
N ALA A 45 -3.39 5.82 1.37
CA ALA A 45 -2.88 7.19 1.57
C ALA A 45 -1.60 7.43 0.76
N LYS A 46 -0.63 6.50 0.83
CA LYS A 46 0.62 6.56 0.06
C LYS A 46 0.37 6.52 -1.45
N GLN A 47 -0.58 5.72 -1.91
CA GLN A 47 -0.96 5.68 -3.32
C GLN A 47 -1.56 7.00 -3.79
N ALA A 48 -2.47 7.59 -2.99
CA ALA A 48 -3.04 8.89 -3.30
C ALA A 48 -1.96 10.00 -3.34
N GLU A 49 -1.02 9.99 -2.40
CA GLU A 49 0.10 10.93 -2.37
C GLU A 49 1.02 10.74 -3.59
N ALA A 50 1.39 9.50 -3.92
CA ALA A 50 2.21 9.22 -5.09
C ALA A 50 1.54 9.68 -6.39
N GLN A 51 0.23 9.49 -6.53
CA GLN A 51 -0.53 9.93 -7.69
C GLN A 51 -0.64 11.46 -7.77
N ALA A 52 -0.83 12.14 -6.64
CA ALA A 52 -0.80 13.59 -6.56
C ALA A 52 0.57 14.14 -6.94
N ASN A 53 1.65 13.54 -6.43
CA ASN A 53 3.02 13.92 -6.74
C ASN A 53 3.37 13.68 -8.21
N ALA A 54 2.95 12.55 -8.80
CA ALA A 54 3.14 12.28 -10.23
C ALA A 54 2.42 13.32 -11.09
N THR A 55 1.19 13.67 -10.72
CA THR A 55 0.39 14.69 -11.42
C THR A 55 1.04 16.07 -11.31
N ALA A 56 1.51 16.45 -10.12
CA ALA A 56 2.20 17.72 -9.90
C ALA A 56 3.52 17.81 -10.68
N ARG A 57 4.30 16.72 -10.72
CA ARG A 57 5.52 16.62 -11.52
C ARG A 57 5.23 16.76 -13.01
N ALA A 58 4.25 16.01 -13.53
CA ALA A 58 3.85 16.12 -14.93
C ALA A 58 3.40 17.55 -15.30
N ALA A 59 2.62 18.20 -14.43
CA ALA A 59 2.20 19.59 -14.63
C ALA A 59 3.39 20.57 -14.61
N LEU A 60 4.38 20.36 -13.74
CA LEU A 60 5.59 21.17 -13.68
C LEU A 60 6.44 21.02 -14.94
N LEU A 61 6.68 19.78 -15.38
CA LEU A 61 7.42 19.48 -16.60
C LEU A 61 6.76 20.13 -17.82
N SER A 62 5.43 20.04 -17.91
CA SER A 62 4.65 20.71 -18.96
C SER A 62 4.81 22.24 -18.92
N LYS A 63 4.82 22.87 -17.74
CA LYS A 63 5.05 24.32 -17.59
C LYS A 63 6.47 24.73 -17.98
N LEU A 64 7.45 23.87 -17.72
CA LEU A 64 8.85 24.08 -18.08
C LEU A 64 9.12 23.78 -19.56
N GLY A 65 8.17 23.16 -20.26
CA GLY A 65 8.29 22.81 -21.67
C GLY A 65 9.32 21.70 -21.93
N ILE A 66 9.57 20.85 -20.93
CA ILE A 66 10.55 19.76 -21.01
C ILE A 66 9.88 18.40 -20.79
N THR A 67 10.49 17.34 -21.31
CA THR A 67 10.03 15.97 -21.12
C THR A 67 10.54 15.36 -19.81
N ALA A 68 10.02 14.17 -19.47
CA ALA A 68 10.49 13.42 -18.32
C ALA A 68 11.96 13.00 -18.47
N GLU A 69 12.37 12.60 -19.68
CA GLU A 69 13.76 12.24 -19.99
C GLU A 69 14.70 13.45 -19.84
N GLU A 70 14.29 14.61 -20.33
CA GLU A 70 15.07 15.85 -20.22
C GLU A 70 15.23 16.29 -18.76
N ALA A 71 14.17 16.18 -17.96
CA ALA A 71 14.26 16.48 -16.53
C ALA A 71 15.14 15.49 -15.77
N GLN A 72 15.12 14.21 -16.14
CA GLN A 72 15.99 13.20 -15.52
C GLN A 72 17.46 13.45 -15.84
N LEU A 73 17.76 13.89 -17.06
CA LEU A 73 19.12 14.28 -17.48
C LEU A 73 19.63 15.50 -16.70
N LEU A 74 18.76 16.48 -16.40
CA LEU A 74 19.12 17.68 -15.63
C LEU A 74 19.34 17.44 -14.13
N LEU A 75 18.73 16.39 -13.58
CA LEU A 75 18.79 16.04 -12.15
C LEU A 75 19.85 14.97 -11.84
N SER A 76 20.54 14.45 -12.87
CA SER A 76 21.65 13.50 -12.74
C SER A 76 22.97 14.23 -12.46
#